data_AF-A0AAE6ZDR4-F1
#
_entry.id   AF-A0AAE6ZDR4-F1
#
_cell.length_a   1.000
_cell.length_b   1.000
_cell.length_c   1.000
_cell.angle_alpha   90.00
_cell.angle_beta   90.00
_cell.angle_gamma   90.00
#
_symmetry.space_group_name_H-M   'P 1'
#
loop_
_entity.id
_entity.type
_entity.pdbx_description
1 polymer ?
#
loop_
_entity_poly.entity_id
_entity_poly.type
_entity_poly.pdbx_seq_one_letter_code
_entity_poly.pdbx_strand_id
1 'polypeptide(L)' 'MYTTNIIEGFHRQLRAVTKSKGAFQSEDALMKLLFLVQENICAKWNKPVHNWNQTLAQLSIIFSERLKLNL' A
#
# COMPACT_ATOMS: atom_id res chain seq x y z
N MET A 1 -17.95 -4.63 2.14
CA MET A 1 -16.95 -4.90 3.20
C MET A 1 -15.81 -3.90 3.03
N TYR A 2 -15.63 -2.98 3.98
CA TYR A 2 -14.48 -2.06 3.98
C TYR A 2 -13.28 -2.81 4.58
N THR A 3 -12.29 -3.15 3.78
CA THR A 3 -11.13 -3.93 4.26
C THR A 3 -10.04 -2.99 4.78
N THR A 4 -10.02 -2.72 6.09
CA THR A 4 -8.91 -2.00 6.74
C THR A 4 -7.61 -2.81 6.77
N ASN A 5 -7.69 -4.13 6.51
CA ASN A 5 -6.58 -5.09 6.52
C ASN A 5 -5.33 -4.64 5.74
N ILE A 6 -5.49 -3.98 4.59
CA ILE A 6 -4.34 -3.53 3.77
C ILE A 6 -3.56 -2.43 4.51
N ILE A 7 -4.27 -1.43 5.03
CA ILE A 7 -3.69 -0.30 5.76
C ILE A 7 -3.11 -0.78 7.10
N GLU A 8 -3.86 -1.60 7.83
CA GLU A 8 -3.41 -2.18 9.10
C GLU A 8 -2.17 -3.06 8.91
N GLY A 9 -2.13 -3.86 7.84
CA GLY A 9 -0.99 -4.70 7.47
C GLY A 9 0.27 -3.89 7.15
N PHE A 10 0.12 -2.75 6.47
CA PHE A 10 1.22 -1.81 6.23
C PHE A 10 1.72 -1.21 7.55
N HIS A 11 0.83 -0.64 8.38
CA HIS A 11 1.18 -0.05 9.67
C HIS A 11 1.81 -1.06 10.64
N ARG A 12 1.37 -2.33 10.61
CA ARG A 12 1.99 -3.40 11.41
C ARG A 12 3.45 -3.62 11.02
N GLN A 13 3.78 -3.61 9.73
CA GLN A 13 5.14 -3.80 9.26
C GLN A 13 6.06 -2.63 9.65
N LEU A 14 5.58 -1.39 9.52
CA LEU A 14 6.31 -0.21 9.99
C LEU A 14 6.60 -0.29 11.50
N ARG A 15 5.57 -0.57 12.31
CA ARG A 15 5.72 -0.72 13.77
C ARG A 15 6.66 -1.86 14.16
N ALA A 16 6.70 -2.95 13.40
CA ALA A 16 7.58 -4.08 13.69
C ALA A 16 9.06 -3.71 13.58
N VAL A 17 9.42 -2.76 12.70
CA VAL A 17 10.81 -2.31 12.50
C VAL A 17 11.18 -1.16 13.43
N THR A 18 10.22 -0.29 13.78
CA THR A 18 10.47 0.83 14.69
C THR A 18 10.45 0.44 16.16
N LYS A 19 9.67 -0.57 16.57
CA LYS A 19 9.53 -0.96 18.00
C LYS A 19 10.84 -1.41 18.68
N SER A 20 11.81 -1.91 17.91
CA SER A 20 13.09 -2.42 18.43
C SER A 20 14.19 -1.37 18.41
N LYS A 21 13.98 -0.24 17.73
CA LYS A 21 14.87 0.92 17.81
C LYS A 21 14.41 1.79 18.97
N GLY A 22 15.36 2.21 19.81
CA GLY A 22 15.13 3.20 20.86
C GLY A 22 14.91 4.60 20.25
N ALA A 23 15.54 5.62 20.80
CA ALA A 23 15.49 6.96 20.20
C ALA A 23 16.24 7.01 18.85
N PHE A 24 15.67 7.72 17.89
CA PHE A 24 16.36 8.06 16.64
C PHE A 24 17.27 9.28 16.87
N GLN A 25 18.44 9.31 16.24
CA GLN A 25 19.40 10.42 16.37
C GLN A 25 18.93 11.69 15.64
N SER A 26 18.03 11.57 14.67
CA SER A 26 17.39 12.67 13.95
C SER A 26 16.10 12.21 13.27
N GLU A 27 15.24 13.15 12.87
CA GLU A 27 14.05 12.87 12.07
C GLU A 27 14.42 12.27 10.70
N ASP A 28 15.50 12.75 10.09
CA ASP A 28 16.00 12.24 8.80
C ASP A 28 16.41 10.75 8.88
N ALA A 29 17.01 10.33 10.00
CA ALA A 29 17.33 8.92 10.23
C ALA A 29 16.07 8.03 10.32
N LEU A 30 14.98 8.55 10.91
CA LEU A 30 13.69 7.87 10.93
C LEU A 30 13.09 7.79 9.52
N MET A 31 13.10 8.89 8.78
CA MET A 31 12.53 8.95 7.42
C MET A 31 13.24 8.01 6.45
N LYS A 32 14.58 7.96 6.48
CA LYS A 32 15.37 7.00 5.70
C LYS A 32 15.02 5.55 6.03
N LEU A 33 14.84 5.23 7.31
CA LEU A 33 14.44 3.89 7.71
C LEU A 33 13.04 3.54 7.18
N LEU A 34 12.07 4.44 7.34
CA LEU A 34 10.70 4.20 6.85
C LEU A 34 10.66 4.03 5.34
N PHE A 35 11.45 4.81 4.60
CA PHE A 35 11.60 4.67 3.16
C PHE A 35 12.11 3.27 2.77
N LEU A 36 13.21 2.82 3.38
CA LEU A 36 13.76 1.49 3.10
C LEU A 36 12.78 0.36 3.47
N VAL A 37 12.02 0.52 4.55
CA VAL A 37 10.98 -0.46 4.91
C VAL A 37 9.87 -0.46 3.89
N GLN A 38 9.41 0.71 3.44
CA GLN A 38 8.40 0.82 2.39
C GLN A 38 8.85 0.14 1.10
N GLU A 39 10.08 0.36 0.65
CA GLU A 39 10.61 -0.31 -0.55
C GLU A 39 10.56 -1.84 -0.41
N ASN A 40 10.98 -2.37 0.75
CA ASN A 40 10.92 -3.80 1.04
C ASN A 40 9.48 -4.36 1.08
N ILE A 41 8.51 -3.57 1.54
CA ILE A 41 7.09 -3.96 1.53
C ILE A 41 6.57 -3.96 0.09
N CYS A 42 6.80 -2.88 -0.65
CA CYS A 42 6.35 -2.71 -2.02
C CYS A 42 6.94 -3.77 -2.95
N ALA A 43 8.20 -4.18 -2.75
CA ALA A 43 8.84 -5.27 -3.50
C ALA A 43 8.07 -6.61 -3.37
N LYS A 44 7.32 -6.83 -2.29
CA LYS A 44 6.50 -8.03 -2.07
C LYS A 44 5.06 -7.87 -2.56
N TRP A 45 4.63 -6.67 -2.95
CA TRP A 45 3.28 -6.38 -3.44
C TRP A 45 3.16 -6.66 -4.95
N ASN A 46 3.44 -7.89 -5.34
CA ASN A 46 3.38 -8.35 -6.72
C ASN A 46 2.09 -9.12 -7.06
N LYS A 47 1.22 -9.37 -6.06
CA LYS A 47 -0.01 -10.12 -6.27
C LYS A 47 -1.08 -9.23 -6.90
N PRO A 48 -1.78 -9.69 -7.95
CA PRO A 48 -2.88 -8.96 -8.53
C PRO A 48 -4.03 -8.84 -7.52
N VAL A 49 -4.77 -7.73 -7.60
CA VAL A 49 -5.97 -7.53 -6.79
C VAL A 49 -7.02 -8.55 -7.19
N HIS A 50 -7.62 -9.20 -6.20
CA HIS A 50 -8.66 -10.21 -6.45
C HIS A 50 -9.84 -9.58 -7.19
N ASN A 51 -10.33 -10.27 -8.24
CA ASN A 51 -11.43 -9.82 -9.10
C ASN A 51 -11.25 -8.40 -9.68
N TRP A 52 -10.00 -8.02 -10.00
CA TRP A 52 -9.71 -6.70 -10.54
C TRP A 52 -10.47 -6.41 -11.84
N ASN A 53 -10.58 -7.36 -12.77
CA ASN A 53 -11.28 -7.16 -14.04
C ASN A 53 -12.77 -6.83 -13.85
N GLN A 54 -13.44 -7.50 -12.90
CA GLN A 54 -14.84 -7.23 -12.59
C GLN A 54 -15.02 -5.86 -11.95
N THR A 55 -14.14 -5.52 -10.99
CA THR A 55 -14.11 -4.19 -10.37
C THR A 55 -13.89 -3.10 -11.41
N LEU A 56 -12.96 -3.32 -12.33
CA LEU A 56 -12.62 -2.40 -13.40
C LEU A 56 -13.80 -2.17 -14.36
N ALA A 57 -14.52 -3.22 -14.73
CA ALA A 57 -15.74 -3.11 -15.56
C ALA A 57 -16.86 -2.34 -14.84
N GLN A 58 -17.02 -2.51 -13.53
CA GLN A 58 -17.96 -1.71 -12.76
C GLN A 58 -17.54 -0.24 -12.69
N LEU A 59 -16.25 0.02 -12.46
CA LEU A 59 -15.70 1.38 -12.42
C LEU A 59 -15.83 2.11 -13.77
N SER A 60 -15.66 1.41 -14.90
CA SER A 60 -15.84 2.03 -16.22
C SER A 60 -17.29 2.41 -16.51
N ILE A 61 -18.27 1.68 -15.96
CA ILE A 61 -19.68 2.04 -16.07
C ILE A 61 -20.00 3.26 -15.19
N ILE A 62 -19.55 3.24 -13.92
CA ILE A 62 -19.82 4.32 -12.95
C ILE A 62 -19.11 5.63 -13.35
N PHE A 63 -17.89 5.53 -13.90
CA PHE A 63 -17.04 6.66 -14.27
C PHE A 63 -16.74 6.69 -15.77
N SER A 64 -17.78 6.51 -16.59
CA SER A 64 -17.70 6.38 -18.05
C SER A 64 -16.98 7.54 -18.76
N GLU A 65 -17.09 8.76 -18.24
CA GLU A 65 -16.42 9.92 -18.80
C GLU A 65 -14.91 9.97 -18.48
N ARG A 66 -14.48 9.32 -17.39
CA ARG A 66 -13.09 9.37 -16.90
C ARG A 66 -12.30 8.11 -17.24
N LEU A 67 -12.96 6.96 -17.34
CA LEU A 67 -12.33 5.66 -17.46
C LEU A 67 -12.88 4.92 -18.68
N LYS A 68 -12.33 5.26 -19.85
CA LYS A 68 -12.62 4.57 -21.11
C LYS A 68 -11.73 3.33 -21.21
N LEU A 69 -12.36 2.16 -21.19
CA LEU A 69 -11.65 0.91 -21.46
C LEU A 69 -11.40 0.82 -22.96
N ASN A 70 -10.17 1.10 -23.39
CA ASN A 70 -9.68 0.70 -24.70
C ASN A 70 -9.38 -0.80 -24.61
N LEU A 71 -10.40 -1.63 -24.84
CA LEU A 71 -10.24 -3.07 -25.01
C LEU A 71 -9.74 -3.37 -26.41
#